data_AF-A0A1H8Z1N4-F1
#
_entry.id   AF-A0A1H8Z1N4-F1
#
_cell.length_a   1.000
_cell.length_b   1.000
_cell.length_c   1.000
_cell.angle_alpha   90.00
_cell.angle_beta   90.00
_cell.angle_gamma   90.00
#
_symmetry.space_group_name_H-M   'P 1'
#
loop_
_entity.id
_entity.type
_entity.pdbx_description
1 polymer ?
#
loop_
_entity_poly.entity_id
_entity_poly.type
_entity_poly.pdbx_seq_one_letter_code
_entity_poly.pdbx_strand_id
1 'polypeptide(L)'
;MERLILDGAAIGFDLDDTSIIDGEIYAFNQLGMLRVKYLHRLPGGSVRIRSENSEEFPDEFMTAEQFAEDVRMLGRVFWWSTVRRSPRRK
;
A
#
# COMPACT_ATOMS: atom_id res chain seq x y z
N MET A 1 -5.57 5.70 -0.47
CA MET A 1 -6.44 4.50 -0.61
C MET A 1 -7.89 4.87 -0.33
N GLU A 2 -8.26 6.13 -0.53
CA GLU A 2 -9.33 6.78 0.22
C GLU A 2 -10.75 6.34 -0.18
N ARG A 3 -10.95 5.67 -1.32
CA ARG A 3 -12.28 5.13 -1.68
C ARG A 3 -12.49 3.71 -1.15
N LEU A 4 -11.41 2.98 -0.83
CA LEU A 4 -11.46 1.59 -0.35
C LEU A 4 -11.12 1.44 1.13
N ILE A 5 -9.97 1.99 1.53
CA ILE A 5 -9.48 2.01 2.91
C ILE A 5 -9.54 3.47 3.35
N LEU A 6 -10.64 3.82 4.04
CA LEU A 6 -10.89 5.19 4.46
C LEU A 6 -9.89 5.62 5.54
N ASP A 7 -9.77 6.93 5.73
CA ASP A 7 -9.02 7.49 6.85
C ASP A 7 -9.51 6.92 8.20
N GLY A 8 -8.55 6.58 9.05
CA GLY A 8 -8.81 5.95 10.35
C GLY A 8 -9.27 4.48 10.30
N ALA A 9 -9.28 3.82 9.13
CA ALA A 9 -9.55 2.39 9.04
C ALA A 9 -8.46 1.56 9.73
N ALA A 10 -8.87 0.43 10.31
CA ALA A 10 -7.95 -0.61 10.78
C ALA A 10 -7.62 -1.56 9.63
N ILE A 11 -6.37 -2.02 9.56
CA ILE A 11 -5.91 -3.00 8.57
C ILE A 11 -5.29 -4.21 9.26
N GLY A 12 -5.46 -5.38 8.66
CA GLY A 12 -4.78 -6.61 9.02
C GLY A 12 -3.87 -7.02 7.87
N PHE A 13 -2.60 -7.27 8.17
CA PHE A 13 -1.61 -7.74 7.20
C PHE A 13 -0.77 -8.87 7.78
N ASP A 14 -0.28 -9.73 6.89
CA ASP A 14 0.55 -10.88 7.23
C ASP A 14 2.03 -10.53 7.09
N LEU A 15 2.78 -10.61 8.20
CA LEU A 15 4.20 -10.23 8.26
C LEU A 15 5.13 -11.15 7.44
N ASP A 16 4.71 -12.40 7.21
CA ASP A 16 5.51 -13.37 6.46
C ASP A 16 5.23 -13.28 4.95
N ASP A 17 4.07 -12.72 4.56
CA ASP A 17 3.65 -12.59 3.16
C ASP A 17 4.20 -11.29 2.51
N THR A 18 5.50 -11.31 2.22
CA THR A 18 6.24 -10.16 1.65
C THR A 18 6.54 -10.29 0.15
N SER A 19 6.29 -11.46 -0.45
CA SER A 19 6.44 -11.61 -1.89
C SER A 19 5.28 -10.94 -2.61
N ILE A 20 5.60 -10.04 -3.55
CA ILE A 20 4.61 -9.30 -4.32
C ILE A 20 3.86 -10.24 -5.27
N ILE A 21 2.54 -10.28 -5.11
CA ILE A 21 1.54 -10.82 -6.03
C ILE A 21 0.88 -9.62 -6.72
N ASP A 22 0.76 -9.68 -8.03
CA ASP A 22 0.32 -8.53 -8.82
C ASP A 22 -1.11 -8.10 -8.48
N GLY A 23 -1.26 -6.83 -8.13
CA GLY A 23 -2.56 -6.22 -7.85
C GLY A 23 -3.06 -6.45 -6.42
N GLU A 24 -2.27 -7.10 -5.57
CA GLU A 24 -2.56 -7.19 -4.13
C GLU A 24 -2.11 -5.92 -3.39
N ILE A 25 -2.69 -5.71 -2.21
CA ILE A 25 -2.41 -4.55 -1.35
C ILE A 25 -1.34 -4.93 -0.35
N TYR A 26 -0.33 -4.08 -0.19
CA TYR A 26 0.75 -4.30 0.77
C TYR A 26 0.90 -3.12 1.72
N ALA A 27 1.26 -3.44 2.96
CA ALA A 27 1.83 -2.51 3.91
C ALA A 27 3.36 -2.54 3.78
N PHE A 28 3.99 -1.38 3.70
CA PHE A 28 5.44 -1.27 3.63
C PHE A 28 5.91 0.07 4.18
N ASN A 29 7.18 0.13 4.58
CA ASN A 29 7.86 1.37 4.90
C ASN A 29 8.72 1.78 3.70
N GLN A 30 8.60 3.02 3.24
CA GLN A 30 9.46 3.59 2.22
C GLN A 30 10.11 4.85 2.78
N LEU A 31 11.43 4.81 2.99
CA LEU A 31 12.22 5.94 3.53
C LEU A 31 11.61 6.56 4.79
N GLY A 32 11.10 5.74 5.71
CA GLY A 32 10.47 6.17 6.96
C GLY A 32 8.96 6.38 6.88
N MET A 33 8.37 6.39 5.69
CA MET A 33 6.92 6.55 5.51
C MET A 33 6.21 5.20 5.44
N LEU A 34 5.24 4.98 6.33
CA LEU A 34 4.35 3.83 6.25
C LEU A 34 3.32 4.05 5.14
N ARG A 35 3.24 3.11 4.19
CA ARG A 35 2.37 3.16 3.02
C ARG A 35 1.54 1.89 2.93
N VAL A 36 0.32 2.07 2.43
CA VAL A 36 -0.59 0.98 2.04
C VAL A 36 -0.99 1.24 0.61
N LYS A 37 -0.55 0.40 -0.33
CA LYS A 37 -0.73 0.61 -1.77
C LYS A 37 -0.88 -0.74 -2.49
N TYR A 38 -1.43 -0.69 -3.70
CA TYR A 38 -1.32 -1.81 -4.62
C TYR A 38 0.11 -1.90 -5.14
N LEU A 39 0.67 -3.11 -5.17
CA LEU A 39 1.96 -3.37 -5.80
C LEU A 39 1.78 -4.29 -7.02
N HIS A 40 2.50 -3.97 -8.09
CA HIS A 40 2.61 -4.83 -9.26
C HIS A 40 4.08 -5.02 -9.60
N ARG A 41 4.51 -6.26 -9.82
CA ARG A 41 5.80 -6.53 -10.44
C ARG A 41 5.69 -6.26 -11.93
N LEU A 42 6.72 -5.60 -12.45
CA LEU A 42 6.89 -5.32 -13.86
C LEU A 42 8.12 -6.10 -14.38
N PRO A 43 8.27 -6.25 -15.71
CA PRO A 43 9.46 -6.84 -16.29
C PRO A 43 10.75 -6.19 -15.77
N GLY A 44 11.80 -7.01 -15.62
CA GLY A 44 13.08 -6.55 -15.05
C GLY A 44 13.06 -6.34 -13.54
N GLY A 45 12.01 -6.75 -12.83
CA GLY A 45 11.91 -6.65 -11.36
C GLY A 45 11.54 -5.26 -10.86
N SER A 46 11.24 -4.33 -11.76
CA SER A 46 10.67 -3.03 -11.38
C SER A 46 9.30 -3.19 -10.72
N VAL A 47 8.92 -2.24 -9.87
CA VAL A 47 7.66 -2.27 -9.12
C VAL A 47 6.85 -1.03 -9.42
N ARG A 48 5.58 -1.22 -9.76
CA ARG A 48 4.60 -0.14 -9.84
C ARG A 48 3.84 -0.06 -8.53
N ILE A 49 3.89 1.09 -7.90
CA ILE A 49 3.15 1.43 -6.69
C ILE A 49 1.93 2.24 -7.11
N ARG A 50 0.74 1.69 -6.87
CA ARG A 50 -0.52 2.30 -7.33
C ARG A 50 -1.41 2.69 -6.15
N SER A 51 -1.90 3.92 -6.21
CA SER A 51 -2.99 4.38 -5.34
C SER A 51 -4.32 3.86 -5.86
N GLU A 52 -5.24 3.53 -4.95
CA GLU A 52 -6.62 3.19 -5.35
C GLU A 52 -7.28 4.35 -6.12
N ASN A 53 -7.08 5.59 -5.68
CA ASN A 53 -7.50 6.81 -6.36
C ASN A 53 -6.41 7.34 -7.32
N SER A 54 -6.03 6.54 -8.32
CA SER A 54 -4.94 6.85 -9.26
C SER A 54 -5.17 8.10 -10.14
N GLU A 55 -6.43 8.53 -10.28
CA GLU A 55 -6.81 9.76 -10.99
C GLU A 55 -6.26 11.02 -10.29
N GLU A 56 -6.22 11.00 -8.96
CA GLU A 56 -5.74 12.09 -8.12
C GLU A 56 -4.27 11.89 -7.72
N PHE A 57 -3.85 10.63 -7.57
CA PHE A 57 -2.51 10.24 -7.16
C PHE A 57 -1.91 9.25 -8.17
N PRO A 58 -1.23 9.77 -9.21
CA PRO A 58 -0.69 8.95 -10.31
C PRO A 58 0.21 7.81 -9.83
N ASP A 59 0.32 6.78 -10.68
CA ASP A 59 1.17 5.61 -10.41
C ASP A 59 2.65 6.02 -10.27
N GLU A 60 3.32 5.44 -9.29
CA GLU A 60 4.75 5.57 -9.07
C GLU A 60 5.47 4.32 -9.60
N PHE A 61 6.66 4.50 -10.17
CA PHE A 61 7.46 3.41 -10.72
C PHE A 61 8.84 3.42 -10.08
N MET A 62 9.26 2.27 -9.56
CA MET A 62 10.59 2.09 -8.98
C MET A 62 11.33 0.99 -9.74
N THR A 63 12.62 1.18 -9.98
CA THR A 63 13.47 0.09 -10.48
C THR A 63 13.62 -0.99 -9.40
N ALA A 64 14.12 -2.16 -9.78
CA ALA A 64 14.37 -3.24 -8.84
C ALA A 64 15.35 -2.80 -7.73
N GLU A 65 16.37 -2.03 -8.09
CA GLU A 65 17.41 -1.53 -7.19
C GLU A 65 16.84 -0.51 -6.21
N GLN A 66 16.11 0.50 -6.72
CA GLN A 66 15.46 1.52 -5.88
C GLN A 66 14.48 0.88 -4.90
N PHE A 67 13.68 -0.08 -5.36
CA PHE A 67 12.73 -0.75 -4.48
C PHE A 67 13.45 -1.54 -3.39
N ALA A 68 14.55 -2.22 -3.71
CA ALA A 68 15.32 -2.98 -2.74
C ALA A 68 16.03 -2.11 -1.70
N GLU A 69 16.45 -0.89 -2.07
CA GLU A 69 17.14 0.05 -1.18
C GLU A 69 16.17 0.84 -0.29
N ASP A 70 15.12 1.38 -0.89
CA ASP A 70 14.26 2.38 -0.24
C ASP A 70 13.04 1.76 0.48
N VAL A 71 12.64 0.53 0.10
CA VAL A 71 11.42 -0.10 0.59
C VAL A 71 11.71 -1.28 1.49
N ARG A 72 11.16 -1.21 2.71
CA ARG A 72 11.04 -2.34 3.62
C ARG A 72 9.61 -2.84 3.62
N MET A 73 9.38 -4.02 3.04
CA MET A 73 8.09 -4.69 3.09
C MET A 73 7.70 -5.02 4.53
N LEU A 74 6.43 -4.78 4.87
CA LEU A 74 5.84 -5.26 6.12
C LEU A 74 4.99 -6.50 5.89
N GLY A 75 4.17 -6.52 4.83
CA GLY A 75 3.30 -7.67 4.59
C GLY A 75 2.11 -7.38 3.68
N ARG A 76 1.49 -8.45 3.16
CA ARG A 76 0.26 -8.35 2.37
C ARG A 76 -0.93 -8.05 3.27
N VAL A 77 -1.72 -7.05 2.90
CA VAL A 77 -2.97 -6.69 3.56
C VAL A 77 -4.05 -7.66 3.10
N PHE A 78 -4.61 -8.42 4.04
CA PHE A 78 -5.68 -9.40 3.75
C PHE A 78 -7.06 -8.93 4.25
N TRP A 79 -7.11 -7.87 5.06
CA TRP A 79 -8.35 -7.36 5.64
C TRP A 79 -8.25 -5.89 6.01
N TRP A 80 -9.38 -5.19 5.96
CA TRP A 80 -9.54 -3.86 6.53
C TRP A 80 -10.96 -3.65 7.04
N SER A 81 -11.12 -2.73 8.00
CA SER A 81 -12.42 -2.30 8.49
C SER A 81 -12.45 -0.81 8.76
N THR A 82 -13.54 -0.19 8.31
CA THR A 82 -13.78 1.24 8.44
C THR A 82 -14.83 1.48 9.53
N VAL A 83 -14.51 2.37 10.47
CA VAL A 83 -15.47 2.82 11.49
C VAL A 83 -15.93 4.23 11.15
N ARG A 84 -17.19 4.38 10.72
CA ARG A 84 -17.81 5.69 10.57
C ARG A 84 -18.19 6.24 11.94
N ARG A 85 -17.34 7.09 12.49
CA ARG A 85 -17.63 7.78 13.75
C ARG A 85 -18.68 8.86 13.51
N SER A 86 -19.60 9.03 14.45
CA SER A 86 -20.52 10.17 14.45
C SER A 86 -19.70 11.46 14.39
N PRO A 87 -20.08 12.46 13.56
CA PRO A 87 -19.43 13.75 13.58
C PRO A 87 -19.44 14.27 15.01
N ARG A 88 -18.25 14.53 15.59
CA ARG A 88 -18.19 15.18 16.91
C ARG A 88 -18.87 16.53 16.77
N ARG A 89 -20.05 16.70 17.38
CA ARG A 89 -20.60 18.03 17.65
C ARG A 89 -19.59 18.73 18.56
N LYS A 90 -18.95 19.77 18.04
CA LYS A 90 -18.21 20.72 18.86
C LYS A 90 -19.16 21.45 19.78
#